data_AF-G8QFY7-F1
#
_entry.id   AF-G8QFY7-F1
#
_cell.length_a   1.000
_cell.length_b   1.000
_cell.length_c   1.000
_cell.angle_alpha   90.00
_cell.angle_beta   90.00
_cell.angle_gamma   90.00
#
_symmetry.space_group_name_H-M   'P 1'
#
loop_
_entity.id
_entity.type
_entity.pdbx_description
1 polymer ?
#
loop_
_entity_poly.entity_id
_entity_poly.type
_entity_poly.pdbx_seq_one_letter_code
_entity_poly.pdbx_strand_id
1 'polypeptide(L)'
;MSEQAAAAADRYVSFEGIDCWHNACAVVARVLHHYEGPERTNKYWEYFVAKIPPGYYSGEPTEDLLYLVCSNTYYIEELFEKFDDAEGLQLLQRAELECC
;
A
#
# COMPACT_ATOMS: atom_id res chain seq x y z
N MET A 1 -11.33 26.03 22.32
CA MET A 1 -11.72 24.60 22.25
C MET A 1 -12.14 24.30 20.83
N SER A 2 -11.25 23.69 20.05
CA SER A 2 -11.62 23.02 18.80
C SER A 2 -10.54 21.96 18.55
N GLU A 3 -10.52 20.92 19.38
CA GLU A 3 -9.98 19.63 18.95
C GLU A 3 -10.94 19.10 17.90
N GLN A 4 -10.69 19.47 16.65
CA GLN A 4 -11.19 18.70 15.54
C GLN A 4 -10.27 17.47 15.50
N ALA A 5 -10.64 16.45 16.28
CA ALA A 5 -10.15 15.12 16.05
C ALA A 5 -10.41 14.85 14.57
N ALA A 6 -9.33 14.77 13.78
CA ALA A 6 -9.41 14.39 12.39
C ALA A 6 -10.23 13.10 12.37
N ALA A 7 -11.48 13.18 11.91
CA ALA A 7 -12.24 12.00 11.63
C ALA A 7 -11.36 11.20 10.68
N ALA A 8 -10.89 10.03 11.12
CA ALA A 8 -10.12 9.16 10.26
C ALA A 8 -10.88 9.07 8.94
N ALA A 9 -10.20 9.42 7.84
CA ALA A 9 -10.87 9.55 6.57
C ALA A 9 -11.54 8.19 6.27
N ASP A 10 -12.85 8.20 6.07
CA ASP A 10 -13.67 6.99 5.95
C ASP A 10 -14.43 7.07 4.64
N ARG A 11 -14.04 6.22 3.68
CA ARG A 11 -14.65 6.17 2.35
C ARG A 11 -16.15 5.88 2.38
N TYR A 12 -16.64 5.22 3.43
CA TYR A 12 -18.06 4.94 3.62
C TYR A 12 -18.84 6.18 4.06
N VAL A 13 -18.14 7.26 4.43
CA VAL A 13 -18.71 8.58 4.73
C VAL A 13 -18.44 9.57 3.59
N SER A 14 -17.17 9.74 3.18
CA SER A 14 -16.76 10.66 2.10
C SER A 14 -15.37 10.31 1.57
N PHE A 15 -15.13 10.59 0.29
CA PHE A 15 -13.78 10.51 -0.31
C PHE A 15 -12.94 11.78 -0.12
N GLU A 16 -13.53 12.85 0.43
CA GLU A 16 -12.81 14.11 0.65
C GLU A 16 -11.66 13.94 1.66
N GLY A 17 -10.45 14.28 1.22
CA GLY A 17 -9.25 14.18 2.06
C GLY A 17 -8.60 12.79 2.10
N ILE A 18 -9.13 11.81 1.36
CA ILE A 18 -8.47 10.50 1.21
C ILE A 18 -7.38 10.58 0.13
N ASP A 19 -6.16 10.20 0.49
CA ASP A 19 -5.01 10.17 -0.41
C ASP A 19 -4.62 8.74 -0.79
N CYS A 20 -5.38 8.17 -1.72
CA CYS A 20 -5.15 6.79 -2.14
C CYS A 20 -3.83 6.57 -2.86
N TRP A 21 -3.32 7.61 -3.53
CA TRP A 21 -2.03 7.53 -4.20
C TRP A 21 -0.90 7.35 -3.20
N HIS A 22 -0.81 8.24 -2.19
CA HIS A 22 0.25 8.16 -1.20
C HIS A 22 0.11 6.93 -0.30
N ASN A 23 -1.12 6.51 0.02
CA ASN A 23 -1.34 5.26 0.76
C ASN A 23 -0.83 4.04 -0.02
N ALA A 24 -1.15 3.93 -1.32
CA ALA A 24 -0.65 2.83 -2.16
C ALA A 24 0.88 2.89 -2.33
N CYS A 25 1.46 4.08 -2.50
CA CYS A 25 2.92 4.26 -2.54
C CYS A 25 3.61 3.78 -1.26
N ALA A 26 3.03 4.07 -0.09
CA ALA A 26 3.58 3.66 1.19
C ALA A 26 3.60 2.13 1.34
N VAL A 27 2.51 1.45 0.95
CA VAL A 27 2.45 -0.02 0.93
C VAL A 27 3.51 -0.61 0.00
N VAL A 28 3.61 -0.11 -1.24
CA VAL A 28 4.60 -0.61 -2.22
C VAL A 28 6.04 -0.38 -1.75
N ALA A 29 6.33 0.73 -1.06
CA ALA A 29 7.65 0.98 -0.50
C ALA A 29 8.04 -0.09 0.55
N ARG A 30 7.09 -0.50 1.40
CA ARG A 30 7.30 -1.58 2.37
C ARG A 30 7.49 -2.94 1.69
N VAL A 31 6.73 -3.23 0.63
CA VAL A 31 6.95 -4.45 -0.17
C VAL A 31 8.36 -4.48 -0.77
N LEU A 32 8.80 -3.37 -1.37
CA LEU A 32 10.13 -3.26 -1.96
C LEU A 32 11.24 -3.43 -0.92
N HIS A 33 11.05 -2.90 0.30
CA HIS A 33 11.99 -3.10 1.40
C HIS A 33 12.26 -4.59 1.72
N HIS A 34 11.21 -5.42 1.68
CA HIS A 34 11.35 -6.88 1.92
C HIS A 34 11.84 -7.64 0.68
N TYR A 35 11.62 -7.09 -0.51
CA TYR A 35 12.08 -7.67 -1.77
C TYR A 35 13.61 -7.61 -1.95
N GLU A 36 14.30 -6.66 -1.32
CA GLU A 36 15.76 -6.51 -1.39
C GLU A 36 16.50 -7.67 -0.68
N GLY A 37 16.60 -8.83 -1.34
CA GLY A 37 17.40 -9.97 -0.91
C GLY A 37 17.11 -11.25 -1.71
N PRO A 38 18.12 -11.95 -2.25
CA PRO A 38 17.91 -13.14 -3.08
C PRO A 38 17.23 -14.30 -2.35
N GLU A 39 17.31 -14.35 -1.02
CA GLU A 39 16.63 -15.36 -0.19
C GLU A 39 15.24 -14.93 0.29
N ARG A 40 14.84 -13.68 0.01
CA ARG A 40 13.59 -13.08 0.49
C ARG A 40 12.50 -13.03 -0.58
N THR A 41 12.83 -13.40 -1.82
CA THR A 41 11.95 -13.27 -2.97
C THR A 41 11.54 -14.60 -3.60
N ASN A 42 10.47 -14.58 -4.39
CA ASN A 42 10.00 -15.69 -5.20
C ASN A 42 9.44 -15.15 -6.53
N LYS A 43 9.08 -16.04 -7.46
CA LYS A 43 8.54 -15.65 -8.78
C LYS A 43 7.30 -14.75 -8.72
N TYR A 44 6.49 -14.88 -7.67
CA TYR A 44 5.33 -14.02 -7.49
C TYR A 44 5.76 -12.58 -7.18
N TRP A 45 6.69 -12.39 -6.25
CA TRP A 45 7.20 -11.06 -5.90
C TRP A 45 8.02 -10.41 -7.03
N GLU A 46 8.76 -11.20 -7.80
CA GLU A 46 9.40 -10.73 -9.05
C GLU A 46 8.36 -10.16 -10.03
N TYR A 47 7.24 -10.86 -10.21
CA TYR A 47 6.16 -10.41 -11.08
C TYR A 47 5.44 -9.18 -10.51
N PHE A 48 5.17 -9.16 -9.20
CA PHE A 48 4.56 -8.01 -8.51
C PHE A 48 5.40 -6.75 -8.72
N VAL A 49 6.71 -6.83 -8.46
CA VAL A 49 7.64 -5.69 -8.64
C VAL A 49 7.70 -5.26 -10.11
N ALA A 50 7.70 -6.19 -11.05
CA ALA A 50 7.66 -5.88 -12.49
C ALA A 50 6.35 -5.22 -12.94
N LYS A 51 5.27 -5.30 -12.14
CA LYS A 51 3.98 -4.67 -12.41
C LYS A 51 3.80 -3.31 -11.75
N ILE A 52 4.74 -2.87 -10.91
CA ILE A 52 4.71 -1.52 -10.35
C ILE A 52 4.74 -0.51 -11.52
N PRO A 53 3.71 0.35 -11.67
CA PRO A 53 3.62 1.26 -12.79
C PRO A 53 4.73 2.32 -12.74
N PRO A 54 5.18 2.84 -13.90
CA PRO A 54 6.21 3.88 -13.96
C PRO A 54 5.89 5.12 -13.11
N GLY A 55 4.61 5.46 -12.96
CA GLY A 55 4.12 6.58 -12.14
C GLY A 55 4.61 6.53 -10.69
N TYR A 56 4.80 5.33 -10.12
CA TYR A 56 5.35 5.18 -8.76
C TYR A 56 6.77 5.76 -8.66
N TYR A 57 7.60 5.49 -9.67
CA TYR A 57 8.99 5.93 -9.67
C TYR A 57 9.16 7.39 -10.11
N SER A 58 8.28 7.90 -10.97
CA SER A 58 8.27 9.32 -11.37
C SER A 58 7.55 10.24 -10.38
N GLY A 59 6.78 9.67 -9.45
CA GLY A 59 5.91 10.42 -8.54
C GLY A 59 4.63 10.94 -9.18
N GLU A 60 4.28 10.45 -10.37
CA GLU A 60 3.04 10.81 -11.08
C GLU A 60 1.89 9.89 -10.63
N PRO A 61 0.80 10.45 -10.07
CA PRO A 61 -0.32 9.65 -9.62
C PRO A 61 -0.95 8.81 -10.73
N THR A 62 -1.17 7.52 -10.44
CA THR A 62 -1.88 6.60 -11.33
C THR A 62 -2.77 5.64 -10.55
N GLU A 63 -3.93 5.33 -11.12
CA GLU A 63 -4.88 4.34 -10.59
C GLU A 63 -4.32 2.92 -10.64
N ASP A 64 -3.40 2.63 -11.57
CA ASP A 64 -2.79 1.30 -11.72
C ASP A 64 -2.05 0.84 -10.47
N LEU A 65 -1.44 1.78 -9.72
CA LEU A 65 -0.73 1.46 -8.49
C LEU A 65 -1.71 1.03 -7.39
N LEU A 66 -2.80 1.77 -7.26
CA LEU A 66 -3.87 1.44 -6.31
C LEU A 66 -4.47 0.08 -6.65
N TYR A 67 -4.76 -0.17 -7.93
CA TYR A 67 -5.27 -1.47 -8.38
C TYR A 67 -4.30 -2.61 -8.05
N LEU A 68 -3.00 -2.41 -8.27
CA LEU A 68 -1.98 -3.40 -7.95
C LEU A 68 -1.97 -3.73 -6.44
N VAL A 69 -2.06 -2.72 -5.57
CA VAL A 69 -2.15 -2.94 -4.11
C VAL A 69 -3.46 -3.64 -3.75
N CYS A 70 -4.61 -3.08 -4.14
CA CYS A 70 -5.93 -3.60 -3.75
C CYS A 70 -6.20 -5.03 -4.25
N SER A 71 -5.66 -5.41 -5.41
CA SER A 71 -5.82 -6.78 -5.95
C SER A 71 -4.88 -7.81 -5.35
N ASN A 72 -3.90 -7.38 -4.54
CA ASN A 72 -2.89 -8.26 -3.94
C ASN A 72 -2.80 -8.11 -2.41
N THR A 73 -3.79 -7.48 -1.77
CA THR A 73 -3.83 -7.21 -0.33
C THR A 73 -3.47 -8.42 0.52
N TYR A 74 -4.15 -9.54 0.29
CA TYR A 74 -3.91 -10.80 0.99
C TYR A 74 -2.44 -11.25 0.94
N TYR A 75 -1.80 -11.18 -0.23
CA TYR A 75 -0.40 -11.59 -0.39
C TYR A 75 0.57 -10.60 0.26
N ILE A 76 0.23 -9.31 0.23
CA ILE A 76 1.01 -8.25 0.87
C ILE A 76 0.92 -8.39 2.40
N GLU A 77 -0.25 -8.72 2.94
CA GLU A 77 -0.44 -9.04 4.36
C GLU A 77 0.43 -10.22 4.77
N GLU A 78 0.37 -11.35 4.06
CA GLU A 78 1.22 -12.52 4.33
C GLU A 78 2.72 -12.18 4.30
N LEU A 79 3.15 -11.29 3.40
CA LEU A 79 4.53 -10.84 3.33
C LEU A 79 4.93 -10.07 4.59
N PHE A 80 4.09 -9.11 5.01
CA PHE A 80 4.36 -8.30 6.18
C PHE A 80 4.31 -9.12 7.46
N GLU A 81 3.35 -10.04 7.61
CA GLU A 81 3.32 -11.00 8.73
C GLU A 81 4.59 -11.85 8.80
N LYS A 82 5.03 -12.40 7.65
CA LYS A 82 6.24 -13.23 7.57
C LYS A 82 7.50 -12.51 8.06
N PHE A 83 7.57 -11.20 7.88
CA PHE A 83 8.72 -10.37 8.27
C PHE A 83 8.46 -9.53 9.52
N ASP A 84 7.39 -9.80 10.27
CA ASP A 84 6.98 -9.05 11.46
C ASP A 84 6.89 -7.52 11.22
N ASP A 85 6.45 -7.11 10.02
CA ASP A 85 6.37 -5.72 9.61
C ASP A 85 5.05 -5.06 10.04
N ALA A 86 4.99 -4.70 11.33
CA ALA A 86 3.83 -4.03 11.91
C ALA A 86 3.49 -2.69 11.24
N GLU A 87 4.49 -1.95 10.74
CA GLU A 87 4.27 -0.70 10.02
C GLU A 87 3.61 -0.96 8.65
N GLY A 88 4.12 -1.96 7.92
CA GLY A 88 3.53 -2.43 6.67
C GLY A 88 2.06 -2.85 6.83
N LEU A 89 1.76 -3.63 7.87
CA LEU A 89 0.38 -4.05 8.18
C LEU A 89 -0.54 -2.85 8.45
N GLN A 90 -0.09 -1.85 9.20
CA GLN A 90 -0.88 -0.63 9.46
C GLN A 90 -1.14 0.18 8.18
N LEU A 91 -0.12 0.32 7.33
CA LEU A 91 -0.25 1.01 6.04
C LEU A 91 -1.20 0.28 5.11
N LEU A 92 -1.12 -1.06 5.05
CA LEU A 92 -2.02 -1.89 4.25
C LEU A 92 -3.46 -1.77 4.74
N GLN A 93 -3.68 -1.90 6.05
CA GLN A 93 -5.01 -1.76 6.66
C GLN A 93 -5.61 -0.38 6.37
N ARG A 94 -4.80 0.67 6.42
CA ARG A 94 -5.25 2.02 6.08
C ARG A 94 -5.63 2.13 4.61
N ALA A 95 -4.81 1.61 3.70
CA ALA A 95 -5.12 1.59 2.27
C ALA A 95 -6.40 0.79 1.97
N GLU A 96 -6.63 -0.32 2.66
CA GLU A 96 -7.84 -1.13 2.54
C GLU A 96 -9.10 -0.48 3.12
N LEU A 97 -8.98 0.32 4.17
CA LEU A 97 -10.12 1.01 4.74
C LEU A 97 -10.49 2.24 3.91
N GLU A 98 -9.48 2.98 3.45
CA GLU A 98 -9.66 4.27 2.81
C GLU A 98 -9.86 4.18 1.28
N CYS A 99 -9.34 3.14 0.60
CA CYS A 99 -9.16 3.18 -0.86
C CYS A 99 -9.55 1.91 -1.63
N CYS A 100 -9.23 0.75 -1.08
CA CYS A 100 -9.91 -0.50 -1.44
C CYS A 100 -11.18 -0.59 -0.59
#